data_AF-A0A954WCE8-F1
#
_entry.id   AF-A0A954WCE8-F1
#
_cell.length_a   1.000
_cell.length_b   1.000
_cell.length_c   1.000
_cell.angle_alpha   90.00
_cell.angle_beta   90.00
_cell.angle_gamma   90.00
#
_symmetry.space_group_name_H-M   'P 1'
#
loop_
_entity.id
_entity.type
_entity.pdbx_description
1 polymer ?
#
loop_
_entity_poly.entity_id
_entity_poly.type
_entity_poly.pdbx_seq_one_letter_code
_entity_poly.pdbx_strand_id
1 'polypeptide(L)'
;HAAASATSKAAALSIADLTPGMRGRVYAHIVGCRDRGATREECAISLGMRMSTAAARANELMRLGLVREHGTRPTSSGRMAAVLIATPREDA
;
A
#
# COMPACT_ATOMS: atom_id res chain seq x y z
N HIS A 1 -25.34 19.36 2.01
CA HIS A 1 -24.11 18.70 2.50
C HIS A 1 -23.87 17.44 1.66
N ALA A 2 -22.77 17.41 0.92
CA ALA A 2 -22.56 16.52 -0.22
C ALA A 2 -21.81 15.23 0.13
N ALA A 3 -22.33 14.11 -0.38
CA ALA A 3 -21.61 12.98 -0.96
C ALA A 3 -20.46 12.31 -0.16
N ALA A 4 -20.71 11.90 1.08
CA ALA A 4 -19.89 10.91 1.78
C ALA A 4 -20.63 9.56 1.80
N SER A 5 -20.53 8.74 0.74
CA SER A 5 -21.04 7.35 0.84
C SER A 5 -20.59 6.36 -0.25
N ALA A 6 -20.07 6.81 -1.40
CA ALA A 6 -19.72 5.86 -2.46
C ALA A 6 -18.30 5.25 -2.31
N THR A 7 -17.37 5.95 -1.67
CA THR A 7 -15.94 5.58 -1.67
C THR A 7 -15.59 4.54 -0.60
N SER A 8 -16.24 4.59 0.57
CA SER A 8 -15.93 3.68 1.70
C SER A 8 -16.47 2.26 1.52
N LYS A 9 -17.55 2.09 0.73
CA LYS A 9 -18.13 0.77 0.41
C LYS A 9 -17.38 0.08 -0.73
N ALA A 10 -16.92 0.84 -1.74
CA ALA A 10 -16.09 0.31 -2.83
C ALA A 10 -14.72 -0.19 -2.34
N ALA A 11 -14.10 0.50 -1.38
CA ALA A 11 -12.85 0.07 -0.75
C ALA A 11 -13.02 -1.23 0.05
N ALA A 12 -14.12 -1.37 0.79
CA ALA A 12 -14.43 -2.58 1.57
C ALA A 12 -14.71 -3.80 0.69
N LEU A 13 -15.48 -3.62 -0.40
CA LEU A 13 -15.73 -4.67 -1.38
C LEU A 13 -14.45 -5.06 -2.14
N SER A 14 -13.54 -4.10 -2.38
CA SER A 14 -12.23 -4.38 -2.99
C SER A 14 -11.27 -5.13 -2.07
N ILE A 15 -11.47 -5.04 -0.75
CA ILE A 15 -10.70 -5.80 0.26
C ILE A 15 -11.21 -7.25 0.37
N ALA A 16 -12.51 -7.48 0.19
CA ALA A 16 -13.08 -8.83 0.19
C ALA A 16 -12.60 -9.69 -1.01
N ASP A 17 -12.23 -9.05 -2.12
CA ASP A 17 -11.57 -9.71 -3.28
C ASP A 17 -10.04 -9.91 -3.10
N LEU A 18 -9.48 -9.59 -1.93
CA LEU A 18 -8.08 -9.89 -1.57
C LEU A 18 -7.93 -11.31 -1.00
N THR A 19 -8.45 -12.32 -1.70
CA THR A 19 -7.97 -13.73 -1.58
C THR A 19 -6.46 -13.74 -1.94
N PRO A 20 -5.57 -14.64 -1.42
CA PRO A 20 -4.18 -14.33 -1.04
C PRO A 20 -3.20 -14.18 -2.21
N GLY A 21 -3.43 -13.16 -3.05
CA GLY A 21 -2.52 -12.76 -4.11
C GLY A 21 -1.40 -11.86 -3.61
N MET A 22 -0.39 -11.66 -4.46
CA MET A 22 0.76 -10.82 -4.14
C MET A 22 0.38 -9.38 -3.73
N ARG A 23 -0.75 -8.86 -4.25
CA ARG A 23 -1.29 -7.54 -3.85
C ARG A 23 -1.71 -7.48 -2.38
N GLY A 24 -2.47 -8.48 -1.91
CA GLY A 24 -2.90 -8.57 -0.52
C GLY A 24 -1.73 -8.71 0.45
N ARG A 25 -0.69 -9.48 0.05
CA ARG A 25 0.56 -9.61 0.83
C ARG A 25 1.29 -8.28 0.98
N VAL A 26 1.41 -7.50 -0.10
CA VAL A 26 2.03 -6.16 -0.05
C VAL A 26 1.22 -5.21 0.84
N TYR A 27 -0.11 -5.21 0.69
CA TYR A 27 -0.97 -4.37 1.53
C TYR A 27 -0.85 -4.73 3.02
N ALA A 28 -0.95 -6.02 3.36
CA ALA A 28 -0.84 -6.50 4.73
C ALA A 28 0.53 -6.15 5.36
N HIS A 29 1.61 -6.24 4.58
CA HIS A 29 2.94 -5.81 5.03
C HIS A 29 2.99 -4.31 5.35
N ILE A 30 2.49 -3.46 4.44
CA ILE A 30 2.45 -2.01 4.64
C ILE A 30 1.60 -1.65 5.87
N VAL A 31 0.45 -2.29 6.05
CA VAL A 31 -0.41 -2.12 7.25
C VAL A 31 0.35 -2.53 8.52
N GLY A 32 1.08 -3.66 8.48
CA GLY A 32 1.93 -4.12 9.58
C GLY A 32 3.05 -3.14 9.97
N CYS A 33 3.53 -2.34 9.01
CA CYS A 33 4.52 -1.30 9.24
C CYS A 33 3.95 -0.02 9.89
N ARG A 34 2.63 0.14 9.97
CA ARG A 34 1.96 1.31 10.56
C ARG A 34 2.51 2.63 9.99
N ASP A 35 2.74 3.63 10.83
CA ASP A 35 3.19 4.98 10.45
C ASP A 35 4.62 5.01 9.90
N ARG A 36 5.43 3.98 10.19
CA ARG A 36 6.77 3.84 9.59
C ARG A 36 6.67 3.59 8.09
N GLY A 37 5.62 2.91 7.65
CA GLY A 37 5.42 2.48 6.27
C GLY A 37 6.55 1.61 5.74
N ALA A 38 6.45 1.30 4.44
CA ALA A 38 7.45 0.55 3.72
C ALA A 38 7.68 1.13 2.32
N THR A 39 8.93 1.15 1.88
CA THR A 39 9.27 1.38 0.48
C THR A 39 8.95 0.14 -0.35
N ARG A 40 8.87 0.31 -1.68
CA ARG A 40 8.71 -0.81 -2.61
C ARG A 40 9.85 -1.83 -2.50
N GLU A 41 11.05 -1.37 -2.18
CA GLU A 41 12.22 -2.23 -1.92
C GLU A 41 12.04 -3.08 -0.67
N GLU A 42 11.68 -2.45 0.46
CA GLU A 42 11.45 -3.16 1.71
C GLU A 42 10.31 -4.18 1.59
N CYS A 43 9.26 -3.86 0.83
CA CYS A 43 8.19 -4.81 0.51
C CYS A 43 8.73 -6.01 -0.29
N ALA A 44 9.57 -5.76 -1.32
CA ALA A 44 10.15 -6.80 -2.14
C ALA A 44 11.03 -7.74 -1.32
N ILE A 45 11.91 -7.18 -0.49
CA ILE A 45 12.81 -7.93 0.39
C ILE A 45 12.02 -8.73 1.43
N SER A 46 11.13 -8.08 2.16
CA SER A 46 10.40 -8.71 3.28
C SER A 46 9.47 -9.82 2.83
N LEU A 47 8.92 -9.73 1.61
CA LEU A 47 7.99 -10.71 1.06
C LEU A 47 8.64 -11.74 0.13
N GLY A 48 9.95 -11.63 -0.11
CA GLY A 48 10.70 -12.51 -1.00
C GLY A 48 10.23 -12.43 -2.46
N MET A 49 9.90 -11.22 -2.95
CA MET A 49 9.41 -11.01 -4.31
C MET A 49 10.30 -10.07 -5.12
N ARG A 50 10.13 -10.07 -6.45
CA ARG A 50 10.87 -9.16 -7.32
C ARG A 50 10.45 -7.71 -7.09
N MET A 51 11.39 -6.78 -7.20
CA MET A 51 11.14 -5.33 -7.10
C MET A 51 10.03 -4.88 -8.07
N SER A 52 10.06 -5.33 -9.32
CA SER A 52 9.06 -4.98 -10.32
C SER A 52 7.66 -5.47 -9.92
N THR A 53 7.57 -6.64 -9.28
CA THR A 53 6.32 -7.17 -8.74
C THR A 53 5.82 -6.29 -7.59
N ALA A 54 6.67 -5.97 -6.62
CA ALA A 54 6.31 -5.11 -5.49
C ALA A 54 5.86 -3.72 -5.95
N ALA A 55 6.58 -3.13 -6.91
CA ALA A 55 6.23 -1.83 -7.50
C ALA A 55 4.88 -1.85 -8.22
N ALA A 56 4.61 -2.89 -9.04
CA ALA A 56 3.33 -3.03 -9.72
C ALA A 56 2.17 -3.15 -8.71
N ARG A 57 2.31 -4.01 -7.68
CA ARG A 57 1.27 -4.19 -6.66
C ARG A 57 1.08 -2.93 -5.81
N ALA A 58 2.15 -2.26 -5.42
CA ALA A 58 2.08 -0.99 -4.69
C ALA A 58 1.36 0.09 -5.50
N ASN A 59 1.66 0.21 -6.80
CA ASN A 59 1.00 1.18 -7.68
C ASN A 59 -0.50 0.88 -7.84
N GLU A 60 -0.89 -0.39 -7.93
CA GLU A 60 -2.30 -0.78 -7.91
C GLU A 60 -2.98 -0.35 -6.60
N LEU A 61 -2.35 -0.60 -5.45
CA LEU A 61 -2.88 -0.19 -4.14
C LEU A 61 -3.00 1.33 -4.02
N MET A 62 -2.05 2.10 -4.56
CA MET A 62 -2.13 3.56 -4.60
C MET A 62 -3.29 4.04 -5.47
N ARG A 63 -3.48 3.45 -6.65
CA ARG A 63 -4.61 3.77 -7.54
C ARG A 63 -5.97 3.46 -6.90
N LEU A 64 -6.02 2.43 -6.05
CA LEU A 64 -7.20 2.07 -5.26
C LEU A 64 -7.39 2.96 -4.01
N GLY A 65 -6.46 3.87 -3.73
CA GLY A 65 -6.50 4.72 -2.53
C GLY A 65 -6.22 3.98 -1.22
N LEU A 66 -5.77 2.73 -1.28
CA LEU A 66 -5.52 1.88 -0.09
C LEU A 66 -4.20 2.22 0.61
N VAL A 67 -3.23 2.74 -0.14
CA VAL A 67 -1.96 3.23 0.39
C VAL A 67 -1.63 4.58 -0.21
N ARG A 68 -0.87 5.38 0.51
CA ARG A 68 -0.40 6.70 0.06
C ARG A 68 1.09 6.88 0.34
N GLU A 69 1.72 7.77 -0.40
CA GLU A 69 3.10 8.17 -0.14
C GLU A 69 3.17 9.03 1.13
N HIS A 70 4.17 8.77 1.96
CA HIS A 70 4.42 9.47 3.22
C HIS A 70 5.92 9.67 3.42
N GLY A 71 6.46 10.65 2.69
CA GLY A 71 7.88 10.96 2.70
C GLY A 71 8.72 9.98 1.88
N THR A 72 10.03 10.10 2.05
CA THR A 72 11.01 9.27 1.33
C THR A 72 12.07 8.75 2.29
N ARG A 73 12.66 7.60 1.95
CA ARG A 73 13.73 6.97 2.71
C ARG A 73 14.79 6.41 1.76
N PRO A 74 16.09 6.49 2.10
CA PRO A 74 17.13 5.87 1.27
C PRO A 74 16.95 4.37 1.19
N THR A 75 17.08 3.85 -0.03
CA THR A 75 17.20 2.42 -0.33
C THR A 75 18.61 1.92 -0.07
N SER A 76 18.82 0.61 -0.17
CA SER A 76 20.14 -0.04 -0.14
C SER A 76 21.17 0.59 -1.09
N SER A 77 20.72 1.17 -2.20
CA SER A 77 21.56 1.88 -3.17
C SER A 77 21.83 3.36 -2.83
N GLY A 78 21.31 3.86 -1.72
CA GLY A 78 21.38 5.27 -1.32
C GLY A 78 20.37 6.17 -2.05
N ARG A 79 19.63 5.67 -3.04
CA ARG A 79 18.58 6.42 -3.73
C ARG A 79 17.35 6.57 -2.85
N MET A 80 16.76 7.76 -2.84
CA MET A 80 15.52 8.02 -2.10
C MET A 80 14.33 7.34 -2.79
N ALA A 81 13.58 6.55 -2.03
CA ALA A 81 12.34 5.93 -2.48
C ALA A 81 11.17 6.39 -1.63
N ALA A 82 9.99 6.51 -2.25
CA ALA A 82 8.76 6.83 -1.55
C ALA A 82 8.42 5.75 -0.52
N VAL A 83 8.12 6.19 0.70
CA VAL A 83 7.59 5.35 1.76
C VAL A 83 6.08 5.30 1.61
N LEU A 84 5.51 4.11 1.64
CA LEU A 84 4.07 3.89 1.53
C LEU A 84 3.50 3.55 2.89
N ILE A 85 2.43 4.23 3.28
CA ILE A 85 1.63 3.91 4.46
C ILE A 85 0.20 3.55 4.04
N ALA A 86 -0.48 2.74 4.85
CA ALA A 86 -1.89 2.48 4.64
C ALA A 86 -2.69 3.77 4.80
N THR A 87 -3.66 4.00 3.92
CA THR A 87 -4.59 5.12 4.07
C THR A 87 -5.50 4.81 5.26
N PRO A 88 -5.56 5.67 6.30
CA PRO A 88 -6.49 5.47 7.40
C PRO A 88 -7.91 5.46 6.85
N ARG A 89 -8.70 4.48 7.29
CA ARG A 89 -10.13 4.45 7.02
C ARG A 89 -10.77 5.46 7.96
N GLU A 90 -10.69 6.73 7.61
CA GLU A 90 -11.44 7.77 8.33
C GLU A 90 -12.93 7.47 8.08
N ASP A 91 -13.63 7.07 9.14
CA ASP A 91 -15.07 6.99 9.21
C ASP A 91 -15.63 8.40 8.97
N ALA A 92 -16.18 8.65 7.77
CA ALA A 92 -17.01 9.81 7.45
C ALA A 92 -17.93 9.51 6.27
#